data_AF-A0A011Q7C4-F1
#
_entry.id   AF-A0A011Q7C4-F1
#
_cell.length_a   1.000
_cell.length_b   1.000
_cell.length_c   1.000
_cell.angle_alpha   90.00
_cell.angle_beta   90.00
_cell.angle_gamma   90.00
#
_symmetry.space_group_name_H-M   'P 1'
#
loop_
_entity.id
_entity.type
_entity.pdbx_description
1 polymer ?
#
loop_
_entity_poly.entity_id
_entity_poly.type
_entity_poly.pdbx_seq_one_letter_code
_entity_poly.pdbx_strand_id
1 'polypeptide(L)'
;MSRPDTPLASDDLTLFAERIARLPTADAEWVGALLAEALRARRHENDLLAMQVASEHAANEHGEHLNDQLAQVALDTAEWLRTLWDVGYMGAGSFRSAPRSAFPSIDLDDVRKSSLFARIRQGKHPLPFPPPTRNGRPWHDVLDDAGTAHEVAAEIIRDEEGRALVAIIEGCAEWQVVEETLEGRQFVVQHEGKGPRYRLHLPGAGGAELHREPPALTCPLRQQERGGFHSHSLHWQRDDGSTQVVALRAATWERAVAEAEHWLASQHPEVYGQIRFVRQ
;
A
#
# COMPACT_ATOMS: atom_id res chain seq x y z
N MET A 1 -13.76 6.32 -64.30
CA MET A 1 -13.97 4.86 -64.30
C MET A 1 -13.50 4.34 -62.95
N SER A 2 -14.43 3.97 -62.08
CA SER A 2 -14.12 3.44 -60.75
C SER A 2 -13.44 2.08 -60.89
N ARG A 3 -12.38 1.83 -60.11
CA ARG A 3 -11.71 0.52 -60.06
C ARG A 3 -12.74 -0.54 -59.64
N PRO A 4 -12.85 -1.67 -60.36
CA PRO A 4 -13.91 -2.66 -60.12
C PRO A 4 -13.80 -3.43 -58.79
N ASP A 5 -12.69 -3.28 -58.05
CA ASP A 5 -12.41 -4.10 -56.86
C ASP A 5 -12.44 -3.33 -55.54
N THR A 6 -12.92 -2.07 -55.52
CA THR A 6 -13.07 -1.33 -54.25
C THR A 6 -14.51 -1.41 -53.75
N PRO A 7 -14.78 -2.02 -52.58
CA PRO A 7 -16.13 -2.08 -52.03
C PRO A 7 -16.65 -0.67 -51.76
N LEU A 8 -17.90 -0.42 -52.15
CA LEU A 8 -18.55 0.88 -51.98
C LEU A 8 -18.76 1.21 -50.50
N ALA A 9 -18.42 2.43 -50.08
CA ALA A 9 -18.69 2.89 -48.73
C ALA A 9 -20.18 3.18 -48.52
N SER A 10 -20.60 3.29 -47.25
CA SER A 10 -21.99 3.66 -46.93
C SER A 10 -22.39 5.00 -47.57
N ASP A 11 -21.43 5.94 -47.64
CA ASP A 11 -21.61 7.26 -48.25
C ASP A 11 -21.72 7.20 -49.79
N ASP A 12 -21.10 6.21 -50.43
CA ASP A 12 -21.22 6.00 -51.88
C ASP A 12 -22.59 5.41 -52.25
N LEU A 13 -23.13 4.55 -51.37
CA LEU A 13 -24.43 3.90 -51.56
C LEU A 13 -25.59 4.87 -51.35
N THR A 14 -25.49 5.80 -50.41
CA THR A 14 -26.54 6.81 -50.18
C THR A 14 -26.72 7.76 -51.37
N LEU A 15 -25.65 8.02 -52.14
CA LEU A 15 -25.70 8.81 -53.38
C LEU A 15 -26.51 8.14 -54.50
N PHE A 16 -26.75 6.82 -54.43
CA PHE A 16 -27.56 6.12 -55.44
C PHE A 16 -29.06 6.35 -55.28
N ALA A 17 -29.53 6.78 -54.11
CA ALA A 17 -30.94 7.08 -53.89
C ALA A 17 -31.47 8.16 -54.87
N GLU A 18 -30.67 9.21 -55.11
CA GLU A 18 -31.03 10.28 -56.06
C GLU A 18 -31.05 9.83 -57.52
N ARG A 19 -30.25 8.81 -57.86
CA ARG A 19 -30.17 8.25 -59.22
C ARG A 19 -31.31 7.27 -59.47
N ILE A 20 -31.72 6.50 -58.46
CA ILE A 20 -32.86 5.57 -58.53
C ILE A 20 -34.16 6.33 -58.73
N ALA A 21 -34.33 7.49 -58.10
CA ALA A 21 -35.51 8.35 -58.26
C ALA A 21 -35.72 8.85 -59.71
N ARG A 22 -34.70 8.73 -60.59
CA ARG A 22 -34.78 9.11 -62.01
C ARG A 22 -35.08 7.92 -62.94
N LEU A 23 -35.19 6.70 -62.42
CA LEU A 23 -35.51 5.50 -63.19
C LEU A 23 -37.03 5.38 -63.46
N PRO A 24 -37.45 4.63 -64.50
CA PRO A 24 -38.85 4.26 -64.69
C PRO A 24 -39.41 3.56 -63.45
N THR A 25 -40.69 3.77 -63.14
CA THR A 25 -41.33 3.30 -61.88
C THR A 25 -41.12 1.81 -61.62
N ALA A 26 -41.25 0.97 -62.65
CA ALA A 26 -41.05 -0.47 -62.54
C ALA A 26 -39.62 -0.85 -62.14
N ASP A 27 -38.61 -0.07 -62.57
CA ASP A 27 -37.20 -0.31 -62.23
C ASP A 27 -36.80 0.33 -60.90
N ALA A 28 -37.36 1.50 -60.58
CA ALA A 28 -37.07 2.21 -59.34
C ALA A 28 -37.48 1.39 -58.10
N GLU A 29 -38.58 0.62 -58.17
CA GLU A 29 -39.06 -0.20 -57.05
C GLU A 29 -38.07 -1.32 -56.67
N TRP A 30 -37.66 -2.15 -57.64
CA TRP A 30 -36.77 -3.27 -57.33
C TRP A 30 -35.33 -2.82 -57.06
N VAL A 31 -34.84 -1.79 -57.76
CA VAL A 31 -33.49 -1.24 -57.50
C VAL A 31 -33.45 -0.54 -56.14
N GLY A 32 -34.53 0.15 -55.75
CA GLY A 32 -34.68 0.75 -54.43
C GLY A 32 -34.67 -0.28 -53.30
N ALA A 33 -35.39 -1.39 -53.47
CA ALA A 33 -35.37 -2.51 -52.52
C ALA A 33 -33.97 -3.13 -52.39
N LEU A 34 -33.28 -3.33 -53.51
CA LEU A 34 -31.90 -3.84 -53.52
C LEU A 34 -30.91 -2.89 -52.82
N LEU A 35 -31.04 -1.57 -53.06
CA LEU A 35 -30.21 -0.57 -52.37
C LEU A 35 -30.47 -0.56 -50.86
N ALA A 36 -31.73 -0.67 -50.44
CA ALA A 36 -32.09 -0.72 -49.02
C ALA A 36 -31.47 -1.94 -48.33
N GLU A 37 -31.44 -3.09 -49.00
CA GLU A 37 -30.78 -4.30 -48.49
C GLU A 37 -29.26 -4.15 -48.47
N ALA A 38 -28.65 -3.57 -49.50
CA ALA A 38 -27.22 -3.28 -49.53
C ALA A 38 -26.79 -2.34 -48.38
N LEU A 39 -27.57 -1.29 -48.11
CA LEU A 39 -27.34 -0.39 -46.98
C LEU A 39 -27.54 -1.09 -45.62
N ARG A 40 -28.48 -2.03 -45.51
CA ARG A 40 -28.67 -2.83 -44.30
C ARG A 40 -27.48 -3.77 -44.07
N ALA A 41 -27.03 -4.47 -45.10
CA ALA A 41 -25.86 -5.34 -45.05
C ALA A 41 -24.60 -4.56 -44.66
N ARG A 42 -24.41 -3.36 -45.22
CA ARG A 42 -23.26 -2.51 -44.90
C ARG A 42 -23.28 -1.99 -43.46
N ARG A 43 -24.44 -1.63 -42.93
CA ARG A 43 -24.59 -1.29 -41.50
C ARG A 43 -24.24 -2.47 -40.60
N HIS A 44 -24.76 -3.65 -40.92
CA HIS A 44 -24.44 -4.86 -40.16
C HIS A 44 -22.94 -5.21 -40.17
N GLU A 45 -22.29 -5.07 -41.33
CA GLU A 45 -20.84 -5.24 -41.44
C GLU A 45 -20.06 -4.22 -40.60
N ASN A 46 -20.45 -2.94 -40.65
CA ASN A 46 -19.86 -1.90 -39.80
C ASN A 46 -20.06 -2.19 -38.31
N ASP A 47 -21.24 -2.67 -37.91
CA ASP A 47 -21.52 -3.05 -36.53
C ASP A 47 -20.63 -4.22 -36.09
N LEU A 48 -20.44 -5.24 -36.95
CA LEU A 48 -19.53 -6.36 -36.68
C LEU A 48 -18.07 -5.91 -36.55
N LEU A 49 -17.61 -5.02 -37.43
CA LEU A 49 -16.26 -4.44 -37.36
C LEU A 49 -16.09 -3.60 -36.08
N ALA A 50 -17.09 -2.81 -35.71
CA ALA A 50 -17.08 -2.04 -34.46
C ALA A 50 -17.03 -2.95 -33.23
N MET A 51 -17.79 -4.06 -33.23
CA MET A 51 -17.74 -5.07 -32.17
C MET A 51 -16.38 -5.78 -32.10
N GLN A 52 -15.74 -6.08 -33.23
CA GLN A 52 -14.40 -6.66 -33.27
C GLN A 52 -13.36 -5.70 -32.68
N VAL A 53 -13.36 -4.43 -33.12
CA VAL A 53 -12.45 -3.40 -32.60
C VAL A 53 -12.65 -3.21 -31.09
N ALA A 54 -13.91 -3.15 -30.62
CA ALA A 54 -14.21 -3.05 -29.20
C ALA A 54 -13.70 -4.27 -28.40
N SER A 55 -13.84 -5.48 -28.97
CA SER A 55 -13.34 -6.71 -28.34
C SER A 55 -11.82 -6.76 -28.30
N GLU A 56 -11.13 -6.31 -29.34
CA GLU A 56 -9.67 -6.20 -29.37
C GLU A 56 -9.16 -5.18 -28.36
N HIS A 57 -9.83 -4.02 -28.25
CA HIS A 57 -9.50 -3.01 -27.26
C HIS A 57 -9.65 -3.55 -25.83
N ALA A 58 -10.77 -4.20 -25.53
CA ALA A 58 -11.01 -4.79 -24.21
C ALA A 58 -10.00 -5.89 -23.88
N ALA A 59 -9.61 -6.72 -24.86
CA ALA A 59 -8.58 -7.73 -24.68
C ALA A 59 -7.19 -7.11 -24.40
N ASN A 60 -6.86 -6.00 -25.09
CA ASN A 60 -5.61 -5.29 -24.88
C ASN A 60 -5.57 -4.59 -23.51
N GLU A 61 -6.63 -3.87 -23.13
CA GLU A 61 -6.77 -3.26 -21.80
C GLU A 61 -6.66 -4.31 -20.67
N HIS A 62 -7.28 -5.47 -20.85
CA HIS A 62 -7.15 -6.58 -19.90
C HIS A 62 -5.72 -7.11 -19.82
N GLY A 63 -5.04 -7.23 -20.96
CA GLY A 63 -3.63 -7.64 -21.02
C GLY A 63 -2.69 -6.64 -20.33
N GLU A 64 -2.87 -5.34 -20.58
CA GLU A 64 -2.12 -4.27 -19.90
C GLU A 64 -2.36 -4.28 -18.40
N HIS A 65 -3.61 -4.38 -17.96
CA HIS A 65 -3.95 -4.46 -16.54
C HIS A 65 -3.36 -5.71 -15.86
N LEU A 66 -3.36 -6.87 -16.52
CA LEU A 66 -2.70 -8.07 -16.00
C LEU A 66 -1.19 -7.88 -15.88
N ASN A 67 -0.58 -7.24 -16.88
CA ASN A 67 0.85 -6.93 -16.87
C ASN A 67 1.21 -5.99 -15.72
N ASP A 68 0.41 -4.94 -15.48
CA ASP A 68 0.59 -4.03 -14.36
C ASP A 68 0.44 -4.74 -13.01
N GLN A 69 -0.53 -5.65 -12.89
CA GLN A 69 -0.67 -6.47 -11.68
C GLN A 69 0.53 -7.38 -11.43
N LEU A 70 1.05 -8.03 -12.48
CA LEU A 70 2.26 -8.86 -12.38
C LEU A 70 3.49 -8.03 -12.02
N ALA A 71 3.64 -6.85 -12.61
CA ALA A 71 4.69 -5.91 -12.28
C ALA A 71 4.63 -5.48 -10.80
N GLN A 72 3.43 -5.14 -10.29
CA GLN A 72 3.25 -4.81 -8.88
C GLN A 72 3.60 -5.98 -7.97
N VAL A 73 3.18 -7.21 -8.29
CA VAL A 73 3.54 -8.40 -7.50
C VAL A 73 5.05 -8.63 -7.48
N ALA A 74 5.75 -8.42 -8.60
CA ALA A 74 7.20 -8.52 -8.66
C ALA A 74 7.89 -7.46 -7.77
N LEU A 75 7.39 -6.22 -7.78
CA LEU A 75 7.89 -5.14 -6.93
C LEU A 75 7.66 -5.44 -5.44
N ASP A 76 6.45 -5.87 -5.08
CA ASP A 76 6.09 -6.24 -3.70
C ASP A 76 6.96 -7.39 -3.19
N THR A 77 7.22 -8.38 -4.06
CA THR A 77 8.09 -9.53 -3.74
C THR A 77 9.53 -9.09 -3.54
N ALA A 78 10.03 -8.17 -4.38
CA ALA A 78 11.37 -7.62 -4.23
C ALA A 78 11.52 -6.83 -2.92
N GLU A 79 10.53 -6.01 -2.55
CA GLU A 79 10.53 -5.29 -1.28
C GLU A 79 10.47 -6.23 -0.08
N TRP A 80 9.66 -7.30 -0.18
CA TRP A 80 9.58 -8.32 0.84
C TRP A 80 10.93 -9.03 1.05
N LEU A 81 11.55 -9.53 -0.02
CA LEU A 81 12.86 -10.19 0.05
C LEU A 81 13.96 -9.27 0.57
N ARG A 82 13.96 -7.99 0.15
CA ARG A 82 14.90 -6.99 0.68
C ARG A 82 14.72 -6.78 2.18
N THR A 83 13.48 -6.63 2.64
CA THR A 83 13.19 -6.43 4.07
C THR A 83 13.57 -7.67 4.89
N LEU A 84 13.31 -8.87 4.37
CA LEU A 84 13.75 -10.11 5.00
C LEU A 84 15.28 -10.15 5.15
N TRP A 85 16.01 -9.74 4.12
CA TRP A 85 17.47 -9.68 4.16
C TRP A 85 18.02 -8.69 5.18
N ASP A 86 17.45 -7.48 5.21
CA ASP A 86 17.95 -6.39 6.05
C ASP A 86 17.48 -6.47 7.52
N VAL A 87 16.31 -7.06 7.80
CA VAL A 87 15.68 -7.03 9.14
C VAL A 87 15.46 -8.43 9.73
N GLY A 88 15.36 -9.48 8.91
CA GLY A 88 15.45 -10.87 9.38
C GLY A 88 14.20 -11.52 9.99
N TYR A 89 13.03 -10.86 10.01
CA TYR A 89 11.80 -11.45 10.58
C TYR A 89 10.87 -12.04 9.50
N MET A 90 10.63 -13.36 9.58
CA MET A 90 9.64 -14.07 8.76
C MET A 90 8.28 -14.09 9.46
N GLY A 91 7.21 -13.85 8.70
CA GLY A 91 5.83 -13.70 9.20
C GLY A 91 5.17 -14.95 9.81
N ALA A 92 5.81 -16.12 9.74
CA ALA A 92 5.15 -17.38 10.06
C ALA A 92 6.09 -18.39 10.74
N GLY A 93 6.34 -18.24 12.05
CA GLY A 93 6.86 -19.33 12.89
C GLY A 93 8.31 -19.79 12.67
N SER A 94 9.03 -19.20 11.71
CA SER A 94 10.47 -19.40 11.54
C SER A 94 11.25 -18.39 12.38
N PHE A 95 12.22 -18.89 13.16
CA PHE A 95 13.12 -18.11 14.00
C PHE A 95 13.71 -16.91 13.23
N ARG A 96 13.89 -15.77 13.92
CA ARG A 96 14.55 -14.58 13.35
C ARG A 96 15.90 -15.02 12.76
N SER A 97 16.02 -14.96 11.44
CA SER A 97 17.32 -15.15 10.79
C SER A 97 18.15 -13.90 11.05
N ALA A 98 19.44 -14.06 11.36
CA ALA A 98 20.29 -12.90 11.59
C ALA A 98 20.30 -12.04 10.31
N PRO A 99 20.10 -10.72 10.40
CA PRO A 99 20.18 -9.83 9.25
C PRO A 99 21.46 -10.07 8.44
N ARG A 100 21.34 -10.07 7.11
CA ARG A 100 22.48 -10.19 6.18
C ARG A 100 23.35 -11.44 6.38
N SER A 101 22.76 -12.53 6.90
CA SER A 101 23.44 -13.81 7.06
C SER A 101 23.18 -14.70 5.84
N ALA A 102 22.23 -15.64 5.94
CA ALA A 102 21.77 -16.49 4.86
C ALA A 102 20.28 -16.26 4.64
N PHE A 103 19.86 -16.25 3.37
CA PHE A 103 18.43 -16.33 3.08
C PHE A 103 17.92 -17.69 3.59
N PRO A 104 16.89 -17.71 4.45
CA PRO A 104 16.26 -18.97 4.83
C PRO A 104 15.67 -19.64 3.58
N SER A 105 15.48 -20.96 3.63
CA SER A 105 14.61 -21.63 2.67
C SER A 105 13.20 -21.06 2.84
N ILE A 106 12.66 -20.47 1.78
CA ILE A 106 11.31 -19.89 1.76
C ILE A 106 10.39 -20.89 1.09
N ASP A 107 9.44 -21.45 1.84
CA ASP A 107 8.41 -22.32 1.32
C ASP A 107 7.15 -21.53 0.94
N LEU A 108 6.24 -22.17 0.19
CA LEU A 108 4.97 -21.56 -0.22
C LEU A 108 4.13 -21.10 0.98
N ASP A 109 4.20 -21.83 2.09
CA ASP A 109 3.50 -21.51 3.32
C ASP A 109 4.05 -20.25 4.00
N ASP A 110 5.36 -19.99 3.91
CA ASP A 110 5.98 -18.76 4.41
C ASP A 110 5.45 -17.56 3.63
N VAL A 111 5.34 -17.65 2.31
CA VAL A 111 4.75 -16.59 1.47
C VAL A 111 3.29 -16.35 1.85
N ARG A 112 2.48 -17.42 1.93
CA ARG A 112 1.03 -17.33 2.20
C ARG A 112 0.70 -16.79 3.58
N LYS A 113 1.51 -17.11 4.59
CA LYS A 113 1.31 -16.70 5.99
C LYS A 113 2.15 -15.48 6.37
N SER A 114 2.91 -14.91 5.43
CA SER A 114 3.75 -13.74 5.67
C SER A 114 2.90 -12.50 5.93
N SER A 115 2.79 -12.10 7.20
CA SER A 115 2.15 -10.85 7.60
C SER A 115 2.87 -9.61 7.04
N LEU A 116 4.21 -9.69 6.84
CA LEU A 116 4.98 -8.65 6.16
C LEU A 116 4.60 -8.53 4.68
N PHE A 117 4.46 -9.66 3.97
CA PHE A 117 4.06 -9.63 2.56
C PHE A 117 2.62 -9.12 2.42
N ALA A 118 1.72 -9.56 3.31
CA ALA A 118 0.35 -9.03 3.37
C ALA A 118 0.32 -7.50 3.60
N ARG A 119 1.19 -6.98 4.46
CA ARG A 119 1.36 -5.54 4.70
C ARG A 119 1.79 -4.80 3.42
N ILE A 120 2.81 -5.28 2.72
CA ILE A 120 3.30 -4.68 1.48
C ILE A 120 2.21 -4.70 0.40
N ARG A 121 1.48 -5.81 0.26
CA ARG A 121 0.32 -5.94 -0.66
C ARG A 121 -0.81 -4.96 -0.37
N GLN A 122 -0.92 -4.45 0.85
CA GLN A 122 -1.85 -3.38 1.24
C GLN A 122 -1.31 -1.97 0.94
N GLY A 123 -0.12 -1.86 0.34
CA GLY A 123 0.56 -0.58 0.07
C GLY A 123 1.23 0.04 1.31
N LYS A 124 1.33 -0.70 2.43
CA LYS A 124 1.97 -0.22 3.65
C LYS A 124 3.47 -0.50 3.60
N HIS A 125 4.27 0.48 4.01
CA HIS A 125 5.72 0.33 4.02
C HIS A 125 6.19 -0.71 5.06
N PRO A 126 7.22 -1.51 4.71
CA PRO A 126 7.90 -2.35 5.68
C PRO A 126 8.58 -1.47 6.75
N LEU A 127 8.60 -1.95 7.99
CA LEU A 127 9.35 -1.30 9.05
C LEU A 127 10.83 -1.71 8.95
N PRO A 128 11.77 -0.77 9.13
CA PRO A 128 13.21 -1.05 9.16
C PRO A 128 13.67 -1.71 10.47
N PHE A 129 12.73 -2.14 11.30
CA PHE A 129 12.95 -2.89 12.53
C PHE A 129 11.81 -3.91 12.71
N PRO A 130 12.06 -5.02 13.42
CA PRO A 130 11.06 -6.05 13.61
C PRO A 130 9.90 -5.53 14.47
N PRO A 131 8.64 -5.79 14.08
CA PRO A 131 7.48 -5.47 14.89
C PRO A 131 7.44 -6.38 16.13
N PRO A 132 6.62 -6.05 17.14
CA PRO A 132 6.31 -6.98 18.22
C PRO A 132 5.76 -8.30 17.70
N THR A 133 5.91 -9.37 18.47
CA THR A 133 5.30 -10.66 18.15
C THR A 133 4.13 -10.98 19.05
N ARG A 134 3.13 -11.68 18.51
CA ARG A 134 2.03 -12.32 19.24
C ARG A 134 2.15 -13.82 19.04
N ASN A 135 2.53 -14.54 20.08
CA ASN A 135 2.77 -15.98 20.05
C ASN A 135 3.74 -16.39 18.91
N GLY A 136 4.84 -15.63 18.77
CA GLY A 136 5.89 -15.88 17.79
C GLY A 136 5.59 -15.41 16.36
N ARG A 137 4.47 -14.72 16.11
CA ARG A 137 4.14 -14.15 14.79
C ARG A 137 4.21 -12.62 14.82
N PRO A 138 4.72 -11.95 13.78
CA PRO A 138 4.73 -10.48 13.73
C PRO A 138 3.32 -9.90 13.86
N TRP A 139 3.15 -9.01 14.82
CA TRP A 139 1.88 -8.42 15.21
C TRP A 139 1.80 -7.00 14.65
N HIS A 140 1.50 -6.87 13.36
CA HIS A 140 1.42 -5.56 12.70
C HIS A 140 0.19 -4.73 13.13
N ASP A 141 -0.89 -5.38 13.52
CA ASP A 141 -2.14 -4.71 13.92
C ASP A 141 -1.91 -3.78 15.12
N VAL A 142 -1.07 -4.18 16.08
CA VAL A 142 -0.73 -3.35 17.25
C VAL A 142 -0.03 -2.04 16.86
N LEU A 143 0.61 -1.99 15.69
CA LEU A 143 1.32 -0.81 15.19
C LEU A 143 0.39 0.09 14.38
N ASP A 144 -0.50 -0.50 13.58
CA ASP A 144 -1.37 0.22 12.66
C ASP A 144 -2.63 0.78 13.34
N ASP A 145 -3.18 0.05 14.32
CA ASP A 145 -4.48 0.38 14.95
C ASP A 145 -4.31 1.27 16.18
N ALA A 146 -3.88 2.51 15.98
CA ALA A 146 -3.54 3.44 17.07
C ALA A 146 -4.68 3.76 18.07
N GLY A 147 -5.95 3.47 17.72
CA GLY A 147 -7.12 3.71 18.58
C GLY A 147 -7.67 2.46 19.26
N THR A 148 -7.12 1.28 18.99
CA THR A 148 -7.66 0.01 19.48
C THR A 148 -6.95 -0.41 20.75
N ALA A 149 -7.72 -0.74 21.78
CA ALA A 149 -7.20 -1.45 22.95
C ALA A 149 -7.14 -2.94 22.64
N HIS A 150 -6.01 -3.57 22.94
CA HIS A 150 -5.80 -4.99 22.73
C HIS A 150 -5.81 -5.74 24.06
N GLU A 151 -6.69 -6.70 24.20
CA GLU A 151 -6.61 -7.68 25.29
C GLU A 151 -5.41 -8.60 25.06
N VAL A 152 -4.53 -8.66 26.05
CA VAL A 152 -3.27 -9.41 26.01
C VAL A 152 -2.99 -10.19 27.28
N ALA A 153 -2.28 -11.30 27.16
CA ALA A 153 -1.58 -11.90 28.30
C ALA A 153 -0.29 -11.11 28.55
N ALA A 154 -0.09 -10.60 29.77
CA ALA A 154 1.12 -9.87 30.11
C ALA A 154 1.64 -10.18 31.52
N GLU A 155 2.96 -10.16 31.67
CA GLU A 155 3.69 -10.34 32.92
C GLU A 155 4.81 -9.29 33.02
N ILE A 156 5.04 -8.75 34.23
CA ILE A 156 6.11 -7.77 34.50
C ILE A 156 7.26 -8.47 35.20
N ILE A 157 8.46 -8.31 34.64
CA ILE A 157 9.71 -8.75 35.24
C ILE A 157 10.36 -7.56 35.95
N ARG A 158 10.70 -7.77 37.22
CA ARG A 158 11.35 -6.78 38.08
C ARG A 158 12.82 -7.16 38.35
N ASP A 159 13.65 -6.16 38.61
CA ASP A 159 15.03 -6.35 39.06
C ASP A 159 15.13 -6.71 40.55
N GLU A 160 16.36 -6.88 41.03
CA GLU A 160 16.66 -7.17 42.44
C GLU A 160 16.23 -6.03 43.39
N GLU A 161 16.16 -4.80 42.88
CA GLU A 161 15.67 -3.63 43.62
C GLU A 161 14.15 -3.44 43.54
N GLY A 162 13.43 -4.33 42.82
CA GLY A 162 11.98 -4.31 42.68
C GLY A 162 11.46 -3.36 41.58
N ARG A 163 12.31 -2.77 40.75
CA ARG A 163 11.91 -1.90 39.63
C ARG A 163 11.49 -2.75 38.43
N ALA A 164 10.40 -2.35 37.78
CA ALA A 164 9.95 -3.00 36.54
C ALA A 164 10.91 -2.67 35.39
N LEU A 165 11.50 -3.71 34.77
CA LEU A 165 12.45 -3.56 33.66
C LEU A 165 11.88 -4.00 32.32
N VAL A 166 11.21 -5.15 32.30
CA VAL A 166 10.76 -5.82 31.08
C VAL A 166 9.33 -6.32 31.27
N ALA A 167 8.55 -6.33 30.20
CA ALA A 167 7.27 -7.00 30.14
C ALA A 167 7.35 -8.19 29.17
N ILE A 168 6.72 -9.30 29.52
CA ILE A 168 6.40 -10.35 28.55
C ILE A 168 4.96 -10.11 28.13
N ILE A 169 4.71 -9.84 26.85
CA ILE A 169 3.36 -9.61 26.31
C ILE A 169 3.10 -10.60 25.18
N GLU A 170 2.06 -11.42 25.29
CA GLU A 170 1.69 -12.44 24.30
C GLU A 170 2.87 -13.37 23.92
N GLY A 171 3.70 -13.70 24.91
CA GLY A 171 4.90 -14.53 24.74
C GLY A 171 6.10 -13.83 24.09
N CYS A 172 6.00 -12.52 23.82
CA CYS A 172 7.12 -11.69 23.37
C CYS A 172 7.82 -11.07 24.60
N ALA A 173 9.10 -11.36 24.80
CA ALA A 173 9.90 -10.84 25.93
C ALA A 173 10.71 -9.57 25.58
N GLU A 174 10.53 -9.04 24.37
CA GLU A 174 11.29 -7.90 23.86
C GLU A 174 10.70 -6.53 24.28
N TRP A 175 9.70 -6.50 25.18
CA TRP A 175 9.08 -5.25 25.64
C TRP A 175 9.82 -4.66 26.83
N GLN A 176 10.36 -3.46 26.65
CA GLN A 176 11.03 -2.71 27.72
C GLN A 176 10.02 -1.85 28.46
N VAL A 177 10.09 -1.83 29.79
CA VAL A 177 9.31 -0.90 30.62
C VAL A 177 10.02 0.45 30.64
N VAL A 178 9.35 1.47 30.10
CA VAL A 178 9.83 2.86 30.04
C VAL A 178 9.47 3.61 31.32
N GLU A 179 8.27 3.37 31.85
CA GLU A 179 7.74 4.06 33.02
C GLU A 179 6.72 3.18 33.76
N GLU A 180 6.70 3.24 35.09
CA GLU A 180 5.62 2.67 35.92
C GLU A 180 4.75 3.84 36.40
N THR A 181 3.60 4.05 35.77
CA THR A 181 2.72 5.20 36.02
C THR A 181 1.80 4.99 37.22
N LEU A 182 1.45 3.74 37.51
CA LEU A 182 0.71 3.35 38.70
C LEU A 182 1.29 2.04 39.23
N GLU A 183 1.72 2.06 40.48
CA GLU A 183 2.42 0.94 41.11
C GLU A 183 1.68 -0.39 40.93
N GLY A 184 2.35 -1.34 40.29
CA GLY A 184 1.86 -2.69 40.02
C GLY A 184 0.69 -2.79 39.05
N ARG A 185 0.24 -1.69 38.43
CA ARG A 185 -1.00 -1.65 37.64
C ARG A 185 -0.88 -1.04 36.26
N GLN A 186 -0.08 0.00 36.09
CA GLN A 186 0.04 0.68 34.80
C GLN A 186 1.50 0.96 34.47
N PHE A 187 1.87 0.59 33.24
CA PHE A 187 3.23 0.67 32.73
C PHE A 187 3.21 1.28 31.34
N VAL A 188 4.20 2.10 31.00
CA VAL A 188 4.50 2.46 29.61
C VAL A 188 5.58 1.51 29.12
N VAL A 189 5.34 0.84 28.00
CA VAL A 189 6.23 -0.15 27.40
C VAL A 189 6.57 0.21 25.96
N GLN A 190 7.75 -0.23 25.53
CA GLN A 190 8.23 -0.04 24.16
C GLN A 190 8.98 -1.29 23.68
N HIS A 191 8.67 -1.78 22.49
CA HIS A 191 9.27 -3.00 21.94
C HIS A 191 10.69 -2.73 21.43
N GLU A 192 11.68 -3.43 21.99
CA GLU A 192 13.11 -3.24 21.72
C GLU A 192 13.61 -1.79 21.86
N GLY A 193 12.90 -0.94 22.61
CA GLY A 193 13.18 0.50 22.67
C GLY A 193 12.95 1.24 21.35
N LYS A 194 12.18 0.64 20.42
CA LYS A 194 11.87 1.16 19.10
C LYS A 194 10.36 1.28 18.90
N GLY A 195 9.98 2.17 18.00
CA GLY A 195 8.61 2.37 17.58
C GLY A 195 7.73 3.06 18.62
N PRO A 196 6.39 2.94 18.47
CA PRO A 196 5.45 3.60 19.35
C PRO A 196 5.57 3.12 20.79
N ARG A 197 5.18 3.98 21.71
CA ARG A 197 4.98 3.59 23.11
C ARG A 197 3.55 3.10 23.30
N TYR A 198 3.41 2.18 24.24
CA TYR A 198 2.13 1.61 24.61
C TYR A 198 1.98 1.69 26.10
N ARG A 199 0.75 1.92 26.57
CA ARG A 199 0.43 1.79 27.98
C ARG A 199 -0.25 0.44 28.19
N LEU A 200 0.28 -0.28 29.17
CA LEU A 200 -0.13 -1.60 29.60
C LEU A 200 -0.85 -1.46 30.94
N HIS A 201 -2.09 -1.94 31.00
CA HIS A 201 -2.91 -1.94 32.20
C HIS A 201 -3.15 -3.37 32.69
N LEU A 202 -2.84 -3.60 33.97
CA LEU A 202 -2.97 -4.89 34.66
C LEU A 202 -4.06 -4.78 35.75
N PRO A 203 -5.33 -5.14 35.45
CA PRO A 203 -6.44 -5.00 36.39
C PRO A 203 -6.42 -6.02 37.56
N GLY A 204 -5.39 -6.85 37.71
CA GLY A 204 -5.18 -7.76 38.85
C GLY A 204 -5.91 -9.10 38.77
N ALA A 205 -7.10 -9.16 38.18
CA ALA A 205 -7.82 -10.41 37.89
C ALA A 205 -8.52 -10.33 36.52
N GLY A 206 -7.84 -10.80 35.47
CA GLY A 206 -8.29 -10.69 34.07
C GLY A 206 -7.11 -10.46 33.12
N GLY A 207 -7.36 -10.59 31.81
CA GLY A 207 -6.39 -10.22 30.78
C GLY A 207 -5.91 -8.77 30.95
N ALA A 208 -4.69 -8.49 30.51
CA ALA A 208 -4.16 -7.13 30.49
C ALA A 208 -4.66 -6.39 29.26
N GLU A 209 -4.67 -5.06 29.31
CA GLU A 209 -5.01 -4.23 28.16
C GLU A 209 -3.77 -3.46 27.70
N LEU A 210 -3.49 -3.51 26.41
CA LEU A 210 -2.43 -2.76 25.77
C LEU A 210 -3.03 -1.73 24.81
N HIS A 211 -2.69 -0.45 25.01
CA HIS A 211 -3.12 0.62 24.11
C HIS A 211 -1.95 1.49 23.68
N ARG A 212 -1.96 1.93 22.43
CA ARG A 212 -0.93 2.82 21.91
C ARG A 212 -1.06 4.21 22.55
N GLU A 213 0.07 4.79 22.96
CA GLU A 213 0.08 6.17 23.43
C GLU A 213 0.02 7.15 22.25
N PRO A 214 -0.70 8.28 22.41
CA PRO A 214 -0.67 9.32 21.40
C PRO A 214 0.75 9.90 21.26
N PRO A 215 1.13 10.41 20.07
CA PRO A 215 2.42 11.06 19.88
C PRO A 215 2.65 12.19 20.88
N ALA A 216 3.70 12.08 21.70
CA ALA A 216 4.07 13.07 22.71
C ALA A 216 4.93 14.20 22.14
N LEU A 217 5.63 13.95 21.04
CA LEU A 217 6.56 14.88 20.41
C LEU A 217 5.93 15.54 19.18
N THR A 218 6.40 16.74 18.84
CA THR A 218 6.02 17.41 17.59
C THR A 218 7.26 17.68 16.75
N CYS A 219 7.14 17.50 15.43
CA CYS A 219 8.19 17.83 14.50
C CYS A 219 7.64 18.69 13.35
N PRO A 220 8.26 19.84 13.05
CA PRO A 220 7.80 20.70 11.98
C PRO A 220 8.12 20.13 10.59
N LEU A 221 7.12 20.15 9.72
CA LEU A 221 7.25 19.80 8.30
C LEU A 221 6.85 21.02 7.48
N ARG A 222 7.84 21.60 6.77
CA ARG A 222 7.67 22.82 5.99
C ARG A 222 7.29 22.52 4.57
N GLN A 223 6.32 23.27 4.07
CA GLN A 223 5.94 23.27 2.66
C GLN A 223 6.44 24.56 2.00
N GLN A 224 7.13 24.43 0.88
CA GLN A 224 7.59 25.54 0.06
C GLN A 224 7.02 25.43 -1.35
N GLU A 225 6.46 26.52 -1.85
CA GLU A 225 5.98 26.62 -3.23
C GLU A 225 6.99 27.39 -4.08
N ARG A 226 7.39 26.80 -5.22
CA ARG A 226 8.24 27.46 -6.22
C ARG A 226 7.75 27.10 -7.61
N GLY A 227 7.32 28.11 -8.37
CA GLY A 227 6.89 27.94 -9.76
C GLY A 227 5.69 26.99 -9.94
N GLY A 228 4.76 26.96 -8.97
CA GLY A 228 3.60 26.06 -8.97
C GLY A 228 3.88 24.62 -8.50
N PHE A 229 5.13 24.32 -8.11
CA PHE A 229 5.49 23.03 -7.52
C PHE A 229 5.65 23.16 -6.00
N HIS A 230 5.11 22.18 -5.28
CA HIS A 230 5.29 22.04 -3.84
C HIS A 230 6.51 21.16 -3.55
N SER A 231 7.37 21.65 -2.66
CA SER A 231 8.46 20.88 -2.06
C SER A 231 8.25 20.80 -0.56
N HIS A 232 8.61 19.67 0.03
CA HIS A 232 8.41 19.39 1.44
C HIS A 232 9.75 19.10 2.12
N SER A 233 9.92 19.60 3.34
CA SER A 233 11.12 19.35 4.14
C SER A 233 10.80 19.11 5.60
N LEU A 234 11.45 18.11 6.19
CA LEU A 234 11.41 17.80 7.62
C LEU A 234 12.50 18.59 8.35
N HIS A 235 12.16 19.25 9.45
CA HIS A 235 13.07 20.06 10.24
C HIS A 235 13.35 19.34 11.56
N TRP A 236 14.35 18.46 11.54
CA TRP A 236 14.70 17.59 12.64
C TRP A 236 15.65 18.28 13.62
N GLN A 237 15.32 18.29 14.91
CA GLN A 237 16.23 18.76 15.95
C GLN A 237 17.14 17.61 16.38
N ARG A 238 18.44 17.81 16.27
CA ARG A 238 19.45 16.88 16.74
C ARG A 238 19.77 17.10 18.22
N ASP A 239 20.38 16.11 18.85
CA ASP A 239 20.79 16.15 20.26
C ASP A 239 21.82 17.26 20.54
N ASP A 240 22.59 17.68 19.53
CA ASP A 240 23.54 18.79 19.61
C ASP A 240 22.88 20.18 19.54
N GLY A 241 21.54 20.22 19.47
CA GLY A 241 20.74 21.44 19.34
C GLY A 241 20.70 22.03 17.93
N SER A 242 21.35 21.39 16.94
CA SER A 242 21.29 21.83 15.55
C SER A 242 20.05 21.29 14.84
N THR A 243 19.55 22.06 13.86
CA THR A 243 18.43 21.62 13.02
C THR A 243 18.94 21.02 11.72
N GLN A 244 18.62 19.76 11.47
CA GLN A 244 18.82 19.09 10.18
C GLN A 244 17.58 19.26 9.30
N VAL A 245 17.79 19.82 8.10
CA VAL A 245 16.74 19.91 7.09
C VAL A 245 16.85 18.71 6.15
N VAL A 246 15.81 17.88 6.12
CA VAL A 246 15.72 16.69 5.26
C VAL A 246 14.71 16.96 4.16
N ALA A 247 15.15 16.89 2.90
CA ALA A 247 14.27 17.02 1.74
C ALA A 247 13.44 15.74 1.56
N LEU A 248 12.12 15.89 1.46
CA LEU A 248 11.18 14.78 1.31
C LEU A 248 10.79 14.63 -0.15
N ARG A 249 10.81 13.39 -0.66
CA ARG A 249 10.43 13.07 -2.04
C ARG A 249 8.92 13.00 -2.18
N ALA A 250 8.25 14.15 -2.04
CA ALA A 250 6.79 14.23 -2.00
C ALA A 250 6.25 15.51 -2.67
N ALA A 251 5.22 15.34 -3.50
CA ALA A 251 4.47 16.43 -4.11
C ALA A 251 3.19 16.80 -3.34
N THR A 252 2.68 15.91 -2.48
CA THR A 252 1.51 16.11 -1.62
C THR A 252 1.89 16.05 -0.15
N TRP A 253 1.03 16.63 0.71
CA TRP A 253 1.25 16.63 2.16
C TRP A 253 1.21 15.22 2.74
N GLU A 254 0.25 14.40 2.30
CA GLU A 254 0.10 13.00 2.76
C GLU A 254 1.34 12.18 2.42
N ARG A 255 1.89 12.35 1.20
CA ARG A 255 3.13 11.68 0.81
C ARG A 255 4.31 12.20 1.61
N ALA A 256 4.34 13.49 1.92
CA ALA A 256 5.42 14.08 2.72
C ALA A 256 5.42 13.51 4.15
N VAL A 257 4.25 13.34 4.77
CA VAL A 257 4.11 12.68 6.08
C VAL A 257 4.63 11.24 6.01
N ALA A 258 4.20 10.46 5.01
CA ALA A 258 4.66 9.07 4.85
C ALA A 258 6.19 8.96 4.65
N GLU A 259 6.79 9.85 3.84
CA GLU A 259 8.24 9.92 3.66
C GLU A 259 8.97 10.31 4.95
N ALA A 260 8.42 11.25 5.72
CA ALA A 260 8.99 11.67 7.00
C ALA A 260 8.90 10.54 8.06
N GLU A 261 7.78 9.81 8.11
CA GLU A 261 7.62 8.62 8.95
C GLU A 261 8.64 7.53 8.59
N HIS A 262 8.83 7.28 7.28
CA HIS A 262 9.81 6.31 6.80
C HIS A 262 11.25 6.71 7.16
N TRP A 263 11.57 8.00 7.01
CA TRP A 263 12.88 8.54 7.42
C TRP A 263 13.11 8.37 8.93
N LEU A 264 12.13 8.72 9.76
CA LEU A 264 12.20 8.52 11.22
C LEU A 264 12.37 7.06 11.58
N ALA A 265 11.58 6.15 10.99
CA ALA A 265 11.69 4.74 11.26
C ALA A 265 13.13 4.23 11.01
N SER A 266 13.80 4.78 10.00
CA SER A 266 15.12 4.34 9.55
C SER A 266 16.29 4.99 10.31
N GLN A 267 16.17 6.27 10.68
CA GLN A 267 17.26 7.02 11.32
C GLN A 267 17.10 7.16 12.83
N HIS A 268 15.85 7.20 13.31
CA HIS A 268 15.47 7.45 14.69
C HIS A 268 14.34 6.49 15.13
N PRO A 269 14.55 5.16 15.04
CA PRO A 269 13.53 4.17 15.36
C PRO A 269 13.00 4.30 16.80
N GLU A 270 13.81 4.82 17.72
CA GLU A 270 13.48 5.04 19.14
C GLU A 270 12.32 6.02 19.39
N VAL A 271 12.04 6.90 18.44
CA VAL A 271 10.96 7.90 18.48
C VAL A 271 9.91 7.71 17.37
N TYR A 272 10.06 6.67 16.55
CA TYR A 272 9.07 6.36 15.51
C TYR A 272 7.68 6.17 16.11
N GLY A 273 6.66 6.81 15.52
CA GLY A 273 5.29 6.74 16.01
C GLY A 273 5.00 7.50 17.31
N GLN A 274 5.98 8.20 17.87
CA GLN A 274 5.84 9.14 19.00
C GLN A 274 5.84 10.61 18.57
N ILE A 275 6.06 10.87 17.28
CA ILE A 275 6.14 12.21 16.69
C ILE A 275 4.87 12.51 15.89
N ARG A 276 4.28 13.68 16.16
CA ARG A 276 3.23 14.28 15.34
C ARG A 276 3.83 15.36 14.44
N PHE A 277 3.64 15.23 13.13
CA PHE A 277 4.08 16.26 12.19
C PHE A 277 3.12 17.44 12.19
N VAL A 278 3.68 18.64 12.30
CA VAL A 278 2.90 19.89 12.29
C VAL A 278 3.28 20.68 11.04
N ARG A 279 2.27 21.10 10.28
CA ARG A 279 2.45 21.92 9.08
C ARG A 279 2.94 23.31 9.47
N GLN A 280 4.01 23.74 8.82
CA GLN A 280 4.60 25.08 8.93
C GLN A 280 4.77 25.74 7.58
#